data_AF-A0A8T5T9E4-F1
#
_entry.id   AF-A0A8T5T9E4-F1
#
_cell.length_a   1.000
_cell.length_b   1.000
_cell.length_c   1.000
_cell.angle_alpha   90.00
_cell.angle_beta   90.00
_cell.angle_gamma   90.00
#
_symmetry.space_group_name_H-M   'P 1'
#
loop_
_entity.id
_entity.type
_entity.pdbx_description
1 polymer ?
#
loop_
_entity_poly.entity_id
_entity_poly.type
_entity_poly.pdbx_seq_one_letter_code
_entity_poly.pdbx_strand_id
1 'polypeptide(L)'
;MRFKKKIVSRIKQFREELELPQLELAKLVGVSRQTIYYLERGSYNPSLTISFKISEILKKPIHDIFYQEPVIKDILEGKSLAELREIAEIACINLEKLASLSEIDDEQLTKDFKEDTLIKIALELGIDFEDLFEKEAEN
;
A
#
# COMPACT_ATOMS: atom_id res chain seq x y z
N MET A 1 -3.97 -11.72 12.95
CA MET A 1 -3.99 -10.23 12.83
C MET A 1 -3.32 -9.89 11.53
N ARG A 2 -3.84 -8.91 10.78
CA ARG A 2 -3.29 -8.58 9.45
C ARG A 2 -3.15 -7.08 9.25
N PHE A 3 -2.32 -6.67 8.31
CA PHE A 3 -2.28 -5.27 7.90
C PHE A 3 -3.56 -4.89 7.15
N LYS A 4 -4.03 -3.67 7.39
CA LYS A 4 -4.90 -2.99 6.42
C LYS A 4 -4.04 -2.74 5.18
N LYS A 5 -4.52 -3.18 4.03
CA LYS A 5 -3.80 -3.06 2.76
C LYS A 5 -4.49 -2.06 1.85
N LYS A 6 -3.70 -1.28 1.12
CA LYS A 6 -4.18 -0.42 0.04
C LYS A 6 -3.78 -1.01 -1.30
N ILE A 7 -4.52 -0.66 -2.35
CA ILE A 7 -4.14 -0.99 -3.73
C ILE A 7 -3.13 0.06 -4.21
N VAL A 8 -1.98 -0.42 -4.67
CA VAL A 8 -0.95 0.37 -5.33
C VAL A 8 -1.02 0.10 -6.82
N SER A 9 -0.75 1.14 -7.61
CA SER A 9 -0.85 1.12 -9.07
C SER A 9 0.46 1.56 -9.71
N ARG A 10 0.99 0.73 -10.61
CA ARG A 10 2.15 1.04 -11.46
C ARG A 10 1.76 1.43 -12.89
N ILE A 11 0.48 1.76 -13.13
CA ILE A 11 0.01 2.21 -14.44
C ILE A 11 0.87 3.35 -14.96
N LYS A 12 1.13 4.38 -14.14
CA LYS A 12 1.90 5.55 -14.55
C LYS A 12 3.29 5.15 -15.05
N GLN A 13 3.98 4.30 -14.28
CA GLN A 13 5.32 3.82 -14.61
C GLN A 13 5.33 3.10 -15.96
N PHE A 14 4.52 2.06 -16.12
CA PHE A 14 4.50 1.28 -17.37
C PHE A 14 3.96 2.07 -18.57
N ARG A 15 3.04 3.00 -18.32
CA ARG A 15 2.54 3.91 -19.35
C ARG A 15 3.67 4.83 -19.85
N GLU A 16 4.49 5.36 -18.95
CA GLU A 16 5.63 6.22 -19.29
C GLU A 16 6.77 5.45 -19.98
N GLU A 17 7.01 4.20 -19.59
CA GLU A 17 7.92 3.28 -20.31
C GLU A 17 7.51 3.07 -21.78
N LEU A 18 6.21 3.18 -22.08
CA LEU A 18 5.64 3.08 -23.43
C LEU A 18 5.43 4.43 -24.11
N GLU A 19 5.89 5.54 -23.52
CA GLU A 19 5.66 6.91 -23.98
C GLU A 19 4.18 7.24 -24.21
N LEU A 20 3.28 6.57 -23.49
CA LEU A 20 1.84 6.61 -23.71
C LEU A 20 1.20 7.75 -22.89
N PRO A 21 0.49 8.73 -23.47
CA PRO A 21 -0.18 9.76 -22.67
C PRO A 21 -1.39 9.21 -21.88
N GLN A 22 -1.73 9.79 -20.72
CA GLN A 22 -2.92 9.39 -19.95
C GLN A 22 -4.21 9.42 -20.78
N LEU A 23 -4.35 10.43 -21.64
CA LEU A 23 -5.52 10.58 -22.51
C LEU A 23 -5.60 9.45 -23.55
N GLU A 24 -4.45 9.01 -24.05
CA GLU A 24 -4.34 7.91 -25.03
C GLU A 24 -4.75 6.59 -24.37
N LEU A 25 -4.19 6.29 -23.18
CA LEU A 25 -4.57 5.12 -22.40
C LEU A 25 -6.07 5.12 -22.08
N ALA A 26 -6.63 6.27 -21.70
CA ALA A 26 -8.05 6.41 -21.42
C ALA A 26 -8.92 6.01 -22.62
N LYS A 27 -8.56 6.46 -23.84
CA LYS A 27 -9.25 6.09 -25.07
C LYS A 27 -9.16 4.59 -25.35
N LEU A 28 -7.98 3.99 -25.21
CA LEU A 28 -7.76 2.56 -25.45
C LEU A 28 -8.55 1.68 -24.49
N VAL A 29 -8.61 2.07 -23.21
CA VAL A 29 -9.39 1.34 -22.19
C VAL A 29 -10.90 1.58 -22.36
N GLY A 30 -11.28 2.75 -22.89
CA GLY A 30 -12.68 3.19 -23.03
C GLY A 30 -13.23 3.85 -21.77
N VAL A 31 -12.42 4.67 -21.09
CA VAL A 31 -12.78 5.40 -19.86
C VAL A 31 -12.39 6.88 -19.97
N SER A 32 -12.78 7.69 -18.98
CA SER A 32 -12.36 9.09 -18.94
C SER A 32 -10.88 9.22 -18.56
N ARG A 33 -10.23 10.33 -18.95
CA ARG A 33 -8.88 10.67 -18.48
C ARG A 33 -8.83 10.77 -16.94
N GLN A 34 -9.89 11.26 -16.31
CA GLN A 34 -10.00 11.32 -14.85
C GLN A 34 -9.98 9.92 -14.21
N THR A 35 -10.62 8.93 -14.85
CA THR A 35 -10.58 7.53 -14.41
C THR A 35 -9.14 7.02 -14.41
N ILE A 36 -8.37 7.26 -15.47
CA ILE A 36 -6.93 6.91 -15.50
C ILE A 36 -6.16 7.63 -14.39
N TYR A 37 -6.43 8.91 -14.15
CA TYR A 37 -5.79 9.67 -13.05
C TYR A 37 -6.04 9.03 -11.67
N TYR A 38 -7.28 8.62 -11.36
CA TYR A 38 -7.58 7.96 -10.08
C TYR A 38 -6.97 6.56 -9.99
N LEU A 39 -6.96 5.82 -11.11
CA LEU A 39 -6.33 4.51 -11.19
C LEU A 39 -4.82 4.59 -10.99
N GLU A 40 -4.14 5.59 -11.55
CA GLU A 40 -2.70 5.81 -11.34
C GLU A 40 -2.37 6.16 -9.89
N ARG A 41 -3.30 6.78 -9.16
CA ARG A 41 -3.13 7.12 -7.74
C ARG A 41 -3.53 5.98 -6.78
N GLY A 42 -4.04 4.86 -7.29
CA GLY A 42 -4.58 3.78 -6.45
C GLY A 42 -5.84 4.17 -5.66
N SER A 43 -6.44 5.33 -5.94
CA SER A 43 -7.60 5.86 -5.22
C SER A 43 -8.94 5.33 -5.76
N TYR A 44 -8.90 4.40 -6.70
CA TYR A 44 -10.07 3.78 -7.32
C TYR A 44 -9.79 2.30 -7.57
N ASN A 45 -10.69 1.44 -7.13
CA ASN A 45 -10.60 0.01 -7.37
C ASN A 45 -11.16 -0.30 -8.78
N PRO A 46 -10.30 -0.68 -9.76
CA PRO A 46 -10.79 -1.01 -11.10
C PRO A 46 -11.70 -2.24 -11.08
N SER A 47 -12.68 -2.28 -11.99
CA SER A 47 -13.35 -3.55 -12.31
C SER A 47 -12.37 -4.50 -13.00
N LEU A 48 -12.59 -5.81 -12.87
CA LEU A 48 -11.77 -6.82 -13.56
C LEU A 48 -11.62 -6.52 -15.06
N THR A 49 -12.70 -6.11 -15.72
CA THR A 49 -12.70 -5.72 -17.13
C THR A 49 -11.71 -4.59 -17.43
N ILE A 50 -11.66 -3.56 -16.59
CA ILE A 50 -10.70 -2.45 -16.75
C ILE A 50 -9.27 -2.97 -16.50
N SER A 51 -9.07 -3.78 -15.46
CA SER A 51 -7.76 -4.34 -15.12
C SER A 51 -7.18 -5.19 -16.26
N PHE A 52 -7.98 -6.06 -16.88
CA PHE A 52 -7.55 -6.87 -18.02
C PHE A 52 -7.19 -6.01 -19.24
N LYS A 53 -8.02 -5.03 -19.59
CA LYS A 53 -7.71 -4.10 -20.70
C LYS A 53 -6.40 -3.36 -20.49
N ILE A 54 -6.18 -2.82 -19.28
CA ILE A 54 -4.94 -2.12 -18.94
C ILE A 54 -3.75 -3.07 -19.02
N SER A 55 -3.90 -4.31 -18.53
CA SER A 55 -2.88 -5.35 -18.62
C SER A 55 -2.47 -5.66 -20.07
N GLU A 56 -3.43 -5.81 -20.97
CA GLU A 56 -3.20 -6.05 -22.40
C GLU A 56 -2.49 -4.86 -23.07
N ILE A 57 -2.94 -3.62 -22.81
CA ILE A 57 -2.37 -2.40 -23.40
C ILE A 57 -0.93 -2.17 -22.92
N LEU A 58 -0.70 -2.32 -21.61
CA LEU A 58 0.61 -2.11 -21.00
C LEU A 58 1.55 -3.31 -21.19
N LYS A 59 1.05 -4.45 -21.70
CA LYS A 59 1.80 -5.70 -21.88
C LYS A 59 2.48 -6.18 -20.60
N LYS A 60 1.77 -6.07 -19.48
CA LYS A 60 2.23 -6.49 -18.15
C LYS A 60 1.16 -7.34 -17.47
N PRO A 61 1.53 -8.36 -16.69
CA PRO A 61 0.58 -9.07 -15.83
C PRO A 61 -0.19 -8.12 -14.90
N ILE A 62 -1.44 -8.47 -14.57
CA ILE A 62 -2.26 -7.67 -13.65
C ILE A 62 -1.56 -7.46 -12.31
N HIS A 63 -0.90 -8.49 -11.76
CA HIS A 63 -0.22 -8.42 -10.46
C HIS A 63 1.02 -7.50 -10.46
N ASP A 64 1.63 -7.25 -11.63
CA ASP A 64 2.72 -6.28 -11.75
C ASP A 64 2.18 -4.85 -11.79
N ILE A 65 0.95 -4.66 -12.30
CA ILE A 65 0.31 -3.34 -12.43
C ILE A 65 -0.38 -2.94 -11.15
N PHE A 66 -1.11 -3.86 -10.53
CA PHE A 66 -1.87 -3.65 -9.32
C PHE A 66 -1.48 -4.68 -8.28
N TYR A 67 -1.05 -4.21 -7.12
CA TYR A 67 -0.69 -5.04 -5.99
C TYR A 67 -1.13 -4.36 -4.71
N GLN A 68 -1.12 -5.13 -3.62
CA GLN A 68 -1.49 -4.65 -2.31
C GLN A 68 -0.25 -4.46 -1.46
N GLU A 69 -0.17 -3.34 -0.75
CA GLU A 69 0.86 -3.09 0.25
C GLU A 69 0.22 -2.67 1.57
N PRO A 70 0.88 -2.97 2.71
CA PRO A 70 0.47 -2.46 4.01
C PRO A 70 0.33 -0.94 4.01
N VAL A 71 -0.76 -0.41 4.57
CA VAL A 71 -0.95 1.05 4.73
C VAL A 71 0.17 1.66 5.56
N ILE A 72 0.69 0.92 6.54
CA ILE A 72 1.79 1.36 7.42
C ILE A 72 3.08 1.66 6.67
N LYS A 73 3.32 1.05 5.50
CA LYS A 73 4.56 1.21 4.73
C LYS A 73 4.79 2.67 4.33
N ASP A 74 3.82 3.27 3.64
CA ASP A 74 3.87 4.69 3.26
C ASP A 74 4.04 5.62 4.46
N ILE A 75 3.40 5.27 5.58
CA ILE A 75 3.43 6.08 6.78
C ILE A 75 4.84 6.09 7.36
N LEU A 76 5.47 4.92 7.49
CA LEU A 76 6.84 4.81 8.01
C LEU A 76 7.87 5.42 7.05
N GLU A 77 7.74 5.20 5.74
CA GLU A 77 8.64 5.77 4.72
C GLU A 77 8.56 7.30 4.65
N GLY A 78 7.41 7.89 5.01
CA GLY A 78 7.21 9.33 5.07
C GLY A 78 7.76 10.02 6.32
N LYS A 79 8.24 9.27 7.33
CA LYS A 79 8.69 9.80 8.62
C LYS A 79 10.18 10.13 8.62
N SER A 80 10.54 11.16 9.39
CA SER A 80 11.94 11.49 9.67
C SER A 80 12.58 10.48 10.62
N LEU A 81 13.91 10.37 10.58
CA LEU A 81 14.65 9.49 11.48
C LEU A 81 14.42 9.82 12.98
N ALA A 82 14.17 11.08 13.31
CA ALA A 82 13.88 11.49 14.67
C ALA A 82 12.54 10.92 15.15
N GLU A 83 11.49 11.06 14.33
CA GLU A 83 10.16 10.49 14.61
C GLU A 83 10.22 8.95 14.70
N LEU A 84 10.94 8.29 13.78
CA LEU A 84 11.09 6.83 13.82
C LEU A 84 11.79 6.34 15.09
N ARG A 85 12.75 7.10 15.61
CA ARG A 85 13.42 6.78 16.89
C ARG A 85 12.49 6.94 18.07
N GLU A 86 11.71 8.01 18.09
CA GLU A 86 10.70 8.27 19.12
C GLU A 86 9.64 7.15 19.17
N ILE A 87 9.12 6.75 18.01
CA ILE A 87 8.19 5.62 17.88
C ILE A 87 8.82 4.33 18.41
N ALA A 88 10.07 4.04 18.04
CA ALA A 88 10.77 2.83 18.47
C ALA A 88 10.97 2.81 20.00
N GLU A 89 11.35 3.94 20.60
CA GLU A 89 11.53 4.10 22.04
C GLU A 89 10.21 3.86 22.80
N ILE A 90 9.12 4.51 22.37
CA ILE A 90 7.79 4.36 22.99
C ILE A 90 7.27 2.94 22.86
N ALA A 91 7.43 2.34 21.68
CA ALA A 91 7.06 0.95 21.41
C ALA A 91 7.98 -0.07 22.12
N CYS A 92 9.06 0.38 22.75
CA CYS A 92 10.06 -0.46 23.40
C CYS A 92 10.69 -1.51 22.45
N ILE A 93 10.93 -1.11 21.19
CA ILE A 93 11.60 -1.92 20.16
C ILE A 93 12.80 -1.16 19.61
N ASN A 94 13.71 -1.86 18.95
CA ASN A 94 14.81 -1.19 18.24
C ASN A 94 14.34 -0.68 16.86
N LEU A 95 15.11 0.24 16.28
CA LEU A 95 14.78 0.86 15.00
C LEU A 95 14.75 -0.16 13.85
N GLU A 96 15.62 -1.17 13.88
CA GLU A 96 15.66 -2.24 12.87
C GLU A 96 14.35 -3.05 12.86
N LYS A 97 13.83 -3.38 14.04
CA LYS A 97 12.55 -4.06 14.22
C LYS A 97 11.39 -3.15 13.82
N LEU A 98 11.42 -1.86 14.13
CA LEU A 98 10.40 -0.95 13.61
C LEU A 98 10.42 -0.89 12.07
N ALA A 99 11.60 -0.81 11.47
CA ALA A 99 11.76 -0.76 10.03
C ALA A 99 11.27 -2.05 9.35
N SER A 100 11.48 -3.21 9.96
CA SER A 100 10.99 -4.48 9.39
C SER A 100 9.46 -4.51 9.26
N LEU A 101 8.72 -3.73 10.06
CA LEU A 101 7.26 -3.64 10.00
C LEU A 101 6.71 -3.23 8.61
N SER A 102 7.53 -2.56 7.80
CA SER A 102 7.17 -2.15 6.43
C SER A 102 7.19 -3.29 5.39
N GLU A 103 7.91 -4.37 5.67
CA GLU A 103 8.21 -5.43 4.69
C GLU A 103 7.80 -6.85 5.14
N ILE A 104 7.36 -7.02 6.39
CA ILE A 104 6.90 -8.31 6.90
C ILE A 104 5.50 -8.68 6.40
N ASP A 105 5.23 -9.98 6.31
CA ASP A 105 3.90 -10.51 6.01
C ASP A 105 2.98 -10.61 7.25
N ASP A 106 1.72 -10.98 7.05
CA ASP A 106 0.71 -11.07 8.11
C ASP A 106 1.05 -12.17 9.15
N GLU A 107 1.76 -13.23 8.74
CA GLU A 107 2.18 -14.33 9.61
C GLU A 107 3.33 -13.88 10.53
N GLN A 108 4.33 -13.24 9.95
CA GLN A 108 5.45 -12.63 10.66
C GLN A 108 5.00 -11.52 11.60
N LEU A 109 4.05 -10.67 11.17
CA LEU A 109 3.46 -9.64 12.03
C LEU A 109 2.91 -10.24 13.33
N THR A 110 2.14 -11.32 13.22
CA THR A 110 1.53 -11.98 14.38
C THR A 110 2.57 -12.68 15.27
N LYS A 111 3.68 -13.15 14.71
CA LYS A 111 4.76 -13.83 15.46
C LYS A 111 5.73 -12.86 16.13
N ASP A 112 6.10 -11.79 15.43
CA ASP A 112 7.22 -10.93 15.80
C ASP A 112 6.78 -9.71 16.62
N PHE A 113 5.51 -9.32 16.49
CA PHE A 113 4.94 -8.15 17.17
C PHE A 113 3.78 -8.54 18.07
N LYS A 114 3.86 -8.07 19.32
CA LYS A 114 2.74 -8.15 20.25
C LYS A 114 1.75 -7.01 19.94
N GLU A 115 0.47 -7.26 20.18
CA GLU A 115 -0.60 -6.28 19.95
C GLU A 115 -0.35 -4.97 20.74
N ASP A 116 0.12 -5.06 21.99
CA ASP A 116 0.45 -3.89 22.81
C ASP A 116 1.51 -2.97 22.18
N THR A 117 2.47 -3.57 21.46
CA THR A 117 3.54 -2.87 20.75
C THR A 117 2.97 -2.13 19.55
N LEU A 118 2.09 -2.79 18.79
CA LEU A 118 1.46 -2.19 17.61
C LEU A 118 0.47 -1.09 17.98
N ILE A 119 -0.25 -1.22 19.10
CA ILE A 119 -1.12 -0.17 19.63
C ILE A 119 -0.29 1.08 19.97
N LYS A 120 0.86 0.91 20.63
CA LYS A 120 1.76 2.03 20.92
C LYS A 120 2.27 2.72 19.66
N ILE A 121 2.62 1.94 18.63
CA ILE A 121 3.04 2.48 17.33
C ILE A 121 1.89 3.28 16.69
N ALA A 122 0.67 2.74 16.67
CA ALA A 122 -0.50 3.43 16.11
C ALA A 122 -0.78 4.76 16.83
N LEU A 123 -0.75 4.75 18.16
CA LEU A 123 -0.94 5.94 18.99
C LEU A 123 0.09 7.02 18.70
N GLU A 124 1.38 6.66 18.59
CA GLU A 124 2.44 7.63 18.30
C GLU A 124 2.37 8.18 16.87
N LEU A 125 1.90 7.35 15.93
CA LEU A 125 1.61 7.82 14.57
C LEU A 125 0.39 8.75 14.52
N GLY A 126 -0.41 8.84 15.60
CA GLY A 126 -1.65 9.60 15.64
C GLY A 126 -2.75 8.99 14.75
N ILE A 127 -2.70 7.67 14.56
CA ILE A 127 -3.62 6.92 13.69
C ILE A 127 -4.30 5.84 14.53
N ASP A 128 -5.60 5.66 14.34
CA ASP A 128 -6.35 4.61 15.03
C ASP A 128 -5.80 3.23 14.65
N PHE A 129 -5.76 2.31 15.61
CA PHE A 129 -5.21 0.97 15.40
C PHE A 129 -5.93 0.24 14.27
N GLU A 130 -7.26 0.37 14.21
CA GLU A 130 -8.15 -0.21 13.20
C GLU A 130 -7.95 0.36 11.78
N ASP A 131 -7.22 1.48 11.66
CA ASP A 131 -6.81 2.03 10.37
C ASP A 131 -5.48 1.48 9.86
N LEU A 132 -4.69 0.84 10.73
CA LEU A 132 -3.43 0.21 10.36
C LEU A 132 -3.53 -1.32 10.32
N PHE A 133 -4.34 -1.90 11.20
CA PHE A 133 -4.42 -3.33 11.43
C PHE A 133 -5.88 -3.79 11.49
N GLU A 134 -6.10 -5.02 11.03
CA GLU A 134 -7.39 -5.70 11.14
C GLU A 134 -7.22 -6.94 12.01
N LYS A 135 -8.13 -7.12 12.98
CA LYS A 135 -8.26 -8.39 13.68
C LYS A 135 -8.94 -9.38 12.73
N GLU A 136 -8.31 -10.54 12.52
CA GLU A 136 -9.00 -11.61 11.82
C GLU A 136 -10.21 -11.99 12.67
N ALA A 137 -11.40 -12.04 12.06
CA ALA A 137 -12.54 -12.64 12.72
C ALA A 137 -12.17 -14.06 13.10
N GLU A 138 -12.36 -14.42 14.37
CA GLU A 138 -12.34 -15.82 14.80
C GLU A 138 -13.38 -16.56 13.94
N ASN A 139 -12.91 -17.31 12.94
CA ASN A 139 -13.72 -18.27 12.20
C ASN A 139 -13.76 -19.59 12.97
#